data_AF-A0A4Z1HXQ1-F1
#
_entry.id   AF-A0A4Z1HXQ1-F1
#
_cell.length_a   1.000
_cell.length_b   1.000
_cell.length_c   1.000
_cell.angle_alpha   90.00
_cell.angle_beta   90.00
_cell.angle_gamma   90.00
#
_symmetry.space_group_name_H-M   'P 1'
#
loop_
_entity.id
_entity.type
_entity.pdbx_description
1 polymer ?
#
loop_
_entity_poly.entity_id
_entity_poly.type
_entity_poly.pdbx_seq_one_letter_code
_entity_poly.pdbx_strand_id
1 'polypeptide(L)'
;MQSGAAIRSNEHMVSESYKTNDPPRYHFLLSENDDAAAKAAKQIDDSTRDSLTFVFQAIYDLAALIPYEDRKQDMLLQLIVELLKLPRKTFKSDNGKIVEESPTYHDINIEVKHDTWNARKVDELDLDVKPQDEYTQSCIEWINLSAFYARCIAAGVDDHDKNACKFSDIEIREALEPDYDPMPGIDTDFRVVIATRYIIVAGEKIREDNVELWDEHVPIWKRKLEEFENSYENGFPEVTPRFEIPAGEKELIGTGDLGMDILASVKAARRKLKDMREGVLEQESNQELAEKEDE
;
A
#
# COMPACT_ATOMS: atom_id res chain seq x y z
N MET A 1 10.91 10.67 -81.26
CA MET A 1 12.00 10.33 -80.31
C MET A 1 12.10 11.46 -79.31
N GLN A 2 12.04 11.11 -78.03
CA GLN A 2 11.64 11.98 -76.92
C GLN A 2 12.64 13.11 -76.61
N SER A 3 12.08 14.29 -76.34
CA SER A 3 12.70 15.45 -75.71
C SER A 3 12.49 15.34 -74.19
N GLY A 4 13.56 15.40 -73.42
CA GLY A 4 13.54 15.35 -71.96
C GLY A 4 13.36 16.75 -71.36
N ALA A 5 12.28 16.93 -70.61
CA ALA A 5 12.05 18.11 -69.77
C ALA A 5 12.08 17.69 -68.30
N ALA A 6 12.85 18.44 -67.52
CA ALA A 6 13.03 18.28 -66.09
C ALA A 6 11.75 18.56 -65.30
N ILE A 7 11.50 17.75 -64.26
CA ILE A 7 10.57 18.08 -63.18
C ILE A 7 11.38 18.11 -61.88
N ARG A 8 11.33 19.26 -61.21
CA ARG A 8 11.87 19.50 -59.87
C ARG A 8 11.00 18.76 -58.85
N SER A 9 11.62 17.96 -58.00
CA SER A 9 11.00 17.49 -56.76
C SER A 9 11.48 18.38 -55.62
N ASN A 10 10.54 19.17 -55.08
CA ASN A 10 10.72 20.01 -53.92
C ASN A 10 9.91 19.36 -52.79
N GLU A 11 10.54 18.51 -51.99
CA GLU A 11 10.01 18.06 -50.70
C GLU A 11 11.17 18.07 -49.71
N HIS A 12 11.48 19.28 -49.24
CA HIS A 12 11.96 19.50 -47.89
C HIS A 12 10.81 19.16 -46.93
N MET A 13 10.97 18.10 -46.14
CA MET A 13 10.61 18.03 -44.72
C MET A 13 10.79 16.59 -44.26
N VAL A 14 11.05 16.43 -42.96
CA VAL A 14 11.14 15.16 -42.22
C VAL A 14 12.51 14.47 -42.26
N SER A 15 13.39 14.85 -41.35
CA SER A 15 14.11 13.88 -40.50
C SER A 15 14.93 14.56 -39.39
N GLU A 16 14.31 15.48 -38.64
CA GLU A 16 14.86 15.94 -37.35
C GLU A 16 13.70 16.17 -36.38
N SER A 17 13.17 15.10 -35.78
CA SER A 17 12.37 15.17 -34.53
C SER A 17 11.87 13.78 -34.10
N TYR A 18 12.79 12.86 -33.86
CA TYR A 18 12.53 11.77 -32.91
C TYR A 18 13.77 11.60 -32.04
N LYS A 19 14.08 12.63 -31.26
CA LYS A 19 14.75 12.43 -29.98
C LYS A 19 13.69 11.82 -29.07
N THR A 20 13.84 10.54 -28.79
CA THR A 20 13.12 9.79 -27.77
C THR A 20 13.30 10.51 -26.42
N ASN A 21 12.33 11.35 -26.05
CA ASN A 21 12.15 11.78 -24.68
C ASN A 21 11.47 10.62 -23.93
N ASP A 22 12.25 9.62 -23.54
CA ASP A 22 11.80 8.74 -22.47
C ASP A 22 11.63 9.60 -21.20
N PRO A 23 10.46 9.59 -20.54
CA PRO A 23 10.28 10.42 -19.36
C PRO A 23 11.16 9.85 -18.23
N PRO A 24 12.01 10.66 -17.58
CA PRO A 24 12.99 10.20 -16.57
C PRO A 24 12.36 9.74 -15.25
N ARG A 25 11.03 9.51 -15.19
CA ARG A 25 10.24 9.53 -13.96
C ARG A 25 10.46 8.32 -13.03
N TYR A 26 10.96 7.19 -13.53
CA TYR A 26 11.12 5.96 -12.73
C TYR A 26 12.55 5.42 -12.66
N HIS A 27 13.54 6.12 -13.22
CA HIS A 27 14.94 5.70 -13.14
C HIS A 27 15.45 5.59 -11.69
N PHE A 28 14.80 6.29 -10.76
CA PHE A 28 15.17 6.23 -9.35
C PHE A 28 14.98 4.82 -8.76
N LEU A 29 14.00 4.03 -9.20
CA LEU A 29 13.76 2.66 -8.71
C LEU A 29 14.89 1.68 -9.04
N LEU A 30 15.76 2.05 -9.98
CA LEU A 30 16.94 1.28 -10.37
C LEU A 30 18.21 1.83 -9.73
N SER A 31 18.12 2.92 -8.97
CA SER A 31 19.26 3.56 -8.35
C SER A 31 19.64 2.89 -7.04
N GLU A 32 20.94 2.72 -6.81
CA GLU A 32 21.49 2.32 -5.51
C GLU A 32 21.87 3.53 -4.64
N ASN A 33 21.50 4.74 -5.06
CA ASN A 33 21.84 5.98 -4.38
C ASN A 33 20.69 6.45 -3.48
N ASP A 34 20.98 6.64 -2.19
CA ASP A 34 20.01 7.12 -1.19
C ASP A 34 19.41 8.51 -1.56
N ASP A 35 20.13 9.34 -2.33
CA ASP A 35 19.64 10.64 -2.80
C ASP A 35 18.67 10.56 -3.99
N ALA A 36 18.41 9.37 -4.54
CA ALA A 36 17.66 9.22 -5.78
C ALA A 36 16.21 9.72 -5.67
N ALA A 37 15.55 9.44 -4.54
CA ALA A 37 14.18 9.91 -4.27
C ALA A 37 14.10 11.43 -4.22
N ALA A 38 15.01 12.10 -3.49
CA ALA A 38 15.04 13.55 -3.39
C ALA A 38 15.33 14.23 -4.74
N LYS A 39 16.21 13.65 -5.57
CA LYS A 39 16.48 14.14 -6.92
C LYS A 39 15.27 13.98 -7.83
N ALA A 40 14.58 12.85 -7.76
CA ALA A 40 13.34 12.61 -8.52
C ALA A 40 12.23 13.59 -8.09
N ALA A 41 12.02 13.78 -6.79
CA ALA A 41 11.05 14.72 -6.24
C ALA A 41 11.29 16.14 -6.77
N LYS A 42 12.54 16.62 -6.78
CA LYS A 42 12.89 17.94 -7.35
C LYS A 42 12.59 18.05 -8.84
N GLN A 43 12.79 16.99 -9.63
CA GLN A 43 12.42 16.99 -11.04
C GLN A 43 10.91 17.02 -11.25
N ILE A 44 10.15 16.42 -10.33
CA ILE A 44 8.69 16.43 -10.33
C ILE A 44 8.16 17.79 -9.84
N ASP A 45 8.91 18.52 -9.01
CA ASP A 45 8.52 19.84 -8.50
C ASP A 45 8.32 20.90 -9.60
N ASP A 46 8.79 20.70 -10.83
CA ASP A 46 8.45 21.60 -11.94
C ASP A 46 7.11 21.28 -12.61
N SER A 47 6.35 20.29 -12.10
CA SER A 47 5.15 19.75 -12.77
C SER A 47 3.84 20.45 -12.38
N THR A 48 2.82 20.33 -13.25
CA THR A 48 1.44 20.79 -13.01
C THR A 48 0.72 19.92 -11.98
N ARG A 49 -0.42 20.39 -11.46
CA ARG A 49 -1.29 19.58 -10.59
C ARG A 49 -1.67 18.23 -11.20
N ASP A 50 -2.20 18.21 -12.42
CA ASP A 50 -2.58 16.96 -13.11
C ASP A 50 -1.40 15.99 -13.22
N SER A 51 -0.19 16.53 -13.39
CA SER A 51 1.02 15.73 -13.41
C SER A 51 1.36 15.14 -12.04
N LEU A 52 1.08 15.86 -10.94
CA LEU A 52 1.26 15.36 -9.57
C LEU A 52 0.27 14.26 -9.23
N THR A 53 -1.00 14.42 -9.60
CA THR A 53 -2.01 13.35 -9.47
C THR A 53 -1.54 12.09 -10.20
N PHE A 54 -1.08 12.22 -11.44
CA PHE A 54 -0.53 11.08 -12.20
C PHE A 54 0.70 10.46 -11.53
N VAL A 55 1.58 11.26 -10.94
CA VAL A 55 2.76 10.75 -10.22
C VAL A 55 2.35 9.93 -9.00
N PHE A 56 1.47 10.45 -8.14
CA PHE A 56 0.99 9.69 -6.99
C PHE A 56 0.26 8.42 -7.43
N GLN A 57 -0.60 8.49 -8.45
CA GLN A 57 -1.31 7.33 -8.97
C GLN A 57 -0.32 6.25 -9.42
N ALA A 58 0.71 6.64 -10.18
CA ALA A 58 1.72 5.70 -10.62
C ALA A 58 2.54 5.11 -9.48
N ILE A 59 2.82 5.88 -8.42
CA ILE A 59 3.48 5.35 -7.22
C ILE A 59 2.63 4.24 -6.60
N TYR A 60 1.33 4.47 -6.40
CA TYR A 60 0.44 3.48 -5.80
C TYR A 60 0.19 2.27 -6.72
N ASP A 61 0.09 2.48 -8.03
CA ASP A 61 0.00 1.38 -9.00
C ASP A 61 1.26 0.51 -8.96
N LEU A 62 2.44 1.13 -8.88
CA LEU A 62 3.70 0.40 -8.73
C LEU A 62 3.78 -0.32 -7.38
N ALA A 63 3.28 0.29 -6.31
CA ALA A 63 3.26 -0.32 -4.98
C ALA A 63 2.36 -1.57 -4.93
N ALA A 64 1.27 -1.61 -5.70
CA ALA A 64 0.45 -2.81 -5.83
C ALA A 64 1.15 -3.94 -6.64
N LEU A 65 1.92 -3.58 -7.67
CA LEU A 65 2.55 -4.54 -8.57
C LEU A 65 3.88 -5.11 -8.05
N ILE A 66 4.58 -4.39 -7.17
CA ILE A 66 5.86 -4.80 -6.61
C ILE A 66 5.61 -5.63 -5.34
N PRO A 67 6.23 -6.83 -5.17
CA PRO A 67 6.11 -7.59 -3.93
C PRO A 67 6.42 -6.75 -2.70
N TYR A 68 5.62 -6.85 -1.65
CA TYR A 68 5.77 -5.95 -0.51
C TYR A 68 7.10 -6.09 0.23
N GLU A 69 7.83 -7.19 0.09
CA GLU A 69 9.17 -7.37 0.66
C GLU A 69 10.30 -6.74 -0.19
N ASP A 70 10.01 -6.36 -1.43
CA ASP A 70 11.02 -5.76 -2.31
C ASP A 70 11.40 -4.36 -1.80
N ARG A 71 12.72 -4.09 -1.71
CA ARG A 71 13.27 -2.79 -1.29
C ARG A 71 12.72 -1.60 -2.08
N LYS A 72 12.22 -1.81 -3.31
CA LYS A 72 11.60 -0.77 -4.12
C LYS A 72 10.36 -0.16 -3.46
N GLN A 73 9.67 -0.92 -2.59
CA GLN A 73 8.58 -0.38 -1.77
C GLN A 73 9.06 0.79 -0.90
N ASP A 74 10.22 0.64 -0.26
CA ASP A 74 10.78 1.72 0.58
C ASP A 74 11.23 2.91 -0.27
N MET A 75 11.70 2.67 -1.50
CA MET A 75 12.04 3.74 -2.44
C MET A 75 10.82 4.54 -2.90
N LEU A 76 9.69 3.86 -3.15
CA LEU A 76 8.41 4.51 -3.45
C LEU A 76 7.93 5.38 -2.27
N LEU A 77 8.05 4.87 -1.04
CA LEU A 77 7.71 5.61 0.17
C LEU A 77 8.58 6.86 0.32
N GLN A 78 9.91 6.72 0.15
CA GLN A 78 10.83 7.85 0.21
C GLN A 78 10.49 8.91 -0.82
N LEU A 79 10.09 8.53 -2.03
CA LEU A 79 9.64 9.49 -3.03
C LEU A 79 8.41 10.28 -2.56
N ILE A 80 7.41 9.62 -1.99
CA ILE A 80 6.25 10.31 -1.40
C ILE A 80 6.72 11.29 -0.32
N VAL A 81 7.51 10.82 0.65
CA VAL A 81 8.02 11.65 1.75
C VAL A 81 8.76 12.89 1.23
N GLU A 82 9.61 12.74 0.22
CA GLU A 82 10.34 13.86 -0.37
C GLU A 82 9.43 14.81 -1.15
N LEU A 83 8.41 14.31 -1.85
CA LEU A 83 7.39 15.13 -2.52
C LEU A 83 6.58 15.95 -1.50
N LEU A 84 6.23 15.36 -0.36
CA LEU A 84 5.46 16.03 0.69
C LEU A 84 6.24 17.13 1.43
N LYS A 85 7.58 17.06 1.42
CA LYS A 85 8.46 18.12 1.96
C LYS A 85 8.58 19.35 1.05
N LEU A 86 8.13 19.25 -0.21
CA LEU A 86 8.26 20.35 -1.15
C LEU A 86 7.41 21.56 -0.72
N PRO A 87 7.87 22.78 -0.99
CA PRO A 87 7.13 23.98 -0.64
C PRO A 87 5.78 24.02 -1.37
N ARG A 88 4.79 24.67 -0.75
CA ARG A 88 3.50 24.90 -1.39
C ARG A 88 3.69 25.60 -2.73
N LYS A 89 3.07 25.05 -3.78
CA LYS A 89 3.09 25.67 -5.09
C LYS A 89 2.06 26.78 -5.20
N THR A 90 2.49 27.87 -5.82
CA THR A 90 1.58 28.90 -6.32
C THR A 90 1.45 28.72 -7.83
N PHE A 91 0.24 28.45 -8.32
CA PHE A 91 -0.02 28.37 -9.74
C PHE A 91 -0.60 29.70 -10.24
N LYS A 92 -0.22 30.11 -11.45
CA LYS A 92 -0.89 31.20 -12.14
C LYS A 92 -2.12 30.64 -12.83
N SER A 93 -3.30 31.12 -12.46
CA SER A 93 -4.51 30.81 -13.22
C SER A 93 -4.47 31.48 -14.60
N ASP A 94 -5.34 31.03 -15.51
CA ASP A 94 -5.44 31.54 -16.90
C ASP A 94 -5.66 33.06 -17.01
N ASN A 95 -6.17 33.68 -15.95
CA ASN A 95 -6.36 35.14 -15.83
C ASN A 95 -5.16 35.89 -15.21
N GLY A 96 -4.02 35.21 -15.02
CA GLY A 96 -2.77 35.80 -14.50
C GLY A 96 -2.74 36.05 -12.99
N LYS A 97 -3.79 35.68 -12.25
CA LYS A 97 -3.83 35.79 -10.79
C LYS A 97 -2.99 34.66 -10.19
N ILE A 98 -2.12 35.00 -9.22
CA ILE A 98 -1.45 33.98 -8.41
C ILE A 98 -2.51 33.42 -7.48
N VAL A 99 -2.88 32.17 -7.69
CA VAL A 99 -3.72 31.41 -6.78
C VAL A 99 -2.77 30.58 -5.94
N GLU A 100 -2.77 30.79 -4.63
CA GLU A 100 -2.23 29.80 -3.70
C GLU A 100 -3.15 28.58 -3.85
N GLU A 101 -2.73 27.57 -4.63
CA GLU A 101 -3.61 26.45 -4.91
C GLU A 101 -3.54 25.51 -3.70
N SER A 102 -4.61 25.56 -2.91
CA SER A 102 -5.13 24.38 -2.24
C SER A 102 -5.69 23.49 -3.34
N PRO A 103 -5.17 22.26 -3.53
CA PRO A 103 -4.67 21.38 -2.49
C PRO A 103 -3.14 21.29 -2.42
N THR A 104 -2.64 21.14 -1.20
CA THR A 104 -1.24 20.83 -0.93
C THR A 104 -0.85 19.46 -1.50
N TYR A 105 0.45 19.18 -1.63
CA TYR A 105 0.94 17.83 -1.99
C TYR A 105 0.30 16.72 -1.13
N HIS A 106 0.01 17.01 0.15
CA HIS A 106 -0.69 16.10 1.05
C HIS A 106 -2.11 15.80 0.60
N ASP A 107 -2.89 16.83 0.28
CA ASP A 107 -4.30 16.66 -0.10
C ASP A 107 -4.43 15.83 -1.39
N ILE A 108 -3.57 16.08 -2.39
CA ILE A 108 -3.54 15.28 -3.64
C ILE A 108 -3.15 13.83 -3.34
N ASN A 109 -2.13 13.62 -2.51
CA ASN A 109 -1.71 12.28 -2.10
C ASN A 109 -2.84 11.52 -1.39
N ILE A 110 -3.54 12.17 -0.45
CA ILE A 110 -4.66 11.58 0.29
C ILE A 110 -5.80 11.24 -0.68
N GLU A 111 -6.20 12.15 -1.56
CA GLU A 111 -7.25 11.91 -2.57
C GLU A 111 -6.93 10.67 -3.41
N VAL A 112 -5.73 10.63 -4.02
CA VAL A 112 -5.30 9.50 -4.85
C VAL A 112 -5.22 8.20 -4.05
N LYS A 113 -4.76 8.24 -2.79
CA LYS A 113 -4.69 7.07 -1.91
C LYS A 113 -6.08 6.49 -1.63
N HIS A 114 -7.06 7.33 -1.28
CA HIS A 114 -8.44 6.87 -1.05
C HIS A 114 -9.06 6.32 -2.33
N ASP A 115 -8.88 6.98 -3.48
CA ASP A 115 -9.40 6.52 -4.77
C ASP A 115 -8.78 5.18 -5.18
N THR A 116 -7.47 5.03 -5.03
CA THR A 116 -6.76 3.78 -5.30
C THR A 116 -7.25 2.65 -4.40
N TRP A 117 -7.44 2.92 -3.10
CA TRP A 117 -7.98 1.93 -2.16
C TRP A 117 -9.37 1.47 -2.59
N ASN A 118 -10.29 2.41 -2.87
CA ASN A 118 -11.65 2.09 -3.30
C ASN A 118 -11.68 1.32 -4.63
N ALA A 119 -10.79 1.64 -5.58
CA ALA A 119 -10.76 1.03 -6.90
C ALA A 119 -10.17 -0.39 -6.90
N ARG A 120 -9.28 -0.71 -5.95
CA ARG A 120 -8.53 -1.97 -5.91
C ARG A 120 -8.98 -2.93 -4.80
N LYS A 121 -9.87 -2.49 -3.90
CA LYS A 121 -10.38 -3.34 -2.80
C LYS A 121 -10.94 -4.65 -3.37
N VAL A 122 -10.43 -5.77 -2.87
CA VAL A 122 -10.94 -7.11 -3.19
C VAL A 122 -12.16 -7.40 -2.31
N ASP A 123 -13.27 -7.76 -2.95
CA ASP A 123 -14.50 -8.17 -2.25
C ASP A 123 -14.63 -9.70 -2.25
N GLU A 124 -15.31 -10.26 -1.26
CA GLU A 124 -15.61 -11.69 -1.23
C GLU A 124 -16.47 -12.10 -2.44
N LEU A 125 -17.35 -11.21 -2.91
CA LEU A 125 -18.18 -11.43 -4.10
C LEU A 125 -17.36 -11.60 -5.38
N ASP A 126 -16.10 -11.15 -5.40
CA ASP A 126 -15.22 -11.37 -6.55
C ASP A 126 -14.90 -12.85 -6.75
N LEU A 127 -14.96 -13.68 -5.69
CA LEU A 127 -14.78 -15.14 -5.78
C LEU A 127 -15.81 -15.79 -6.71
N ASP A 128 -17.02 -15.25 -6.78
CA ASP A 128 -18.13 -15.82 -7.54
C ASP A 128 -18.12 -15.42 -9.02
N VAL A 129 -17.36 -14.38 -9.37
CA VAL A 129 -17.37 -13.78 -10.72
C VAL A 129 -16.03 -13.83 -11.43
N LYS A 130 -14.90 -13.89 -10.70
CA LYS A 130 -13.55 -13.94 -11.28
C LYS A 130 -13.04 -15.38 -11.39
N PRO A 131 -12.29 -15.69 -12.46
CA PRO A 131 -11.42 -16.87 -12.49
C PRO A 131 -10.43 -16.89 -11.30
N GLN A 132 -10.06 -18.09 -10.84
CA GLN A 132 -9.21 -18.25 -9.65
C GLN A 132 -7.85 -17.53 -9.77
N ASP A 133 -7.23 -17.54 -10.95
CA ASP A 133 -5.96 -16.87 -11.22
C ASP A 133 -6.09 -15.34 -11.14
N GLU A 134 -7.13 -14.77 -11.73
CA GLU A 134 -7.43 -13.33 -11.65
C GLU A 134 -7.74 -12.89 -10.21
N TYR A 135 -8.52 -13.68 -9.48
CA TYR A 135 -8.81 -13.44 -8.06
C TYR A 135 -7.53 -13.51 -7.21
N THR A 136 -6.70 -14.53 -7.43
CA THR A 136 -5.42 -14.69 -6.72
C THR A 136 -4.49 -13.51 -6.98
N GLN A 137 -4.37 -13.08 -8.23
CA GLN A 137 -3.57 -11.90 -8.59
C GLN A 137 -4.12 -10.63 -7.93
N SER A 138 -5.44 -10.45 -7.89
CA SER A 138 -6.08 -9.32 -7.20
C SER A 138 -5.74 -9.32 -5.70
N CYS A 139 -5.75 -10.48 -5.05
CA CYS A 139 -5.36 -10.64 -3.64
C CYS A 139 -3.89 -10.27 -3.40
N ILE A 140 -2.97 -10.70 -4.28
CA ILE A 140 -1.54 -10.39 -4.18
C ILE A 140 -1.32 -8.87 -4.32
N GLU A 141 -1.95 -8.24 -5.32
CA GLU A 141 -1.85 -6.79 -5.52
C GLU A 141 -2.39 -6.01 -4.32
N TRP A 142 -3.49 -6.49 -3.75
CA TRP A 142 -4.09 -5.90 -2.56
C TRP A 142 -3.18 -6.03 -1.33
N ILE A 143 -2.59 -7.20 -1.10
CA ILE A 143 -1.59 -7.39 -0.05
C ILE A 143 -0.43 -6.41 -0.20
N ASN A 144 0.09 -6.26 -1.42
CA ASN A 144 1.21 -5.36 -1.68
C ASN A 144 0.85 -3.89 -1.39
N LEU A 145 -0.33 -3.46 -1.86
CA LEU A 145 -0.81 -2.11 -1.65
C LEU A 145 -1.10 -1.81 -0.17
N SER A 146 -1.80 -2.70 0.54
CA SER A 146 -2.11 -2.50 1.97
C SER A 146 -0.85 -2.54 2.83
N ALA A 147 0.15 -3.36 2.48
CA ALA A 147 1.47 -3.33 3.12
C ALA A 147 2.22 -2.01 2.85
N PHE A 148 2.09 -1.43 1.66
CA PHE A 148 2.62 -0.10 1.36
C PHE A 148 1.89 0.99 2.16
N TYR A 149 0.57 0.88 2.32
CA TYR A 149 -0.20 1.81 3.14
C TYR A 149 0.21 1.77 4.61
N ALA A 150 0.45 0.58 5.16
CA ALA A 150 1.00 0.43 6.50
C ALA A 150 2.34 1.18 6.66
N ARG A 151 3.22 1.12 5.66
CA ARG A 151 4.47 1.90 5.67
C ARG A 151 4.23 3.41 5.63
N CYS A 152 3.28 3.87 4.81
CA CYS A 152 2.90 5.28 4.77
C CYS A 152 2.40 5.78 6.14
N ILE A 153 1.53 5.01 6.80
CA ILE A 153 1.06 5.31 8.16
C ILE A 153 2.25 5.39 9.11
N ALA A 154 3.10 4.35 9.16
CA ALA A 154 4.27 4.31 10.03
C ALA A 154 5.25 5.49 9.83
N ALA A 155 5.32 6.02 8.60
CA ALA A 155 6.16 7.17 8.26
C ALA A 155 5.50 8.54 8.50
N GLY A 156 4.27 8.59 9.03
CA GLY A 156 3.53 9.83 9.27
C GLY A 156 3.08 10.54 7.99
N VAL A 157 3.03 9.83 6.85
CA VAL A 157 2.56 10.38 5.57
C VAL A 157 1.11 10.85 5.67
N ASP A 158 0.33 10.17 6.52
CA ASP A 158 -1.10 10.38 6.70
C ASP A 158 -1.44 11.30 7.88
N ASP A 159 -0.47 11.87 8.60
CA ASP A 159 -0.71 12.69 9.82
C ASP A 159 -1.64 13.90 9.56
N HIS A 160 -1.76 14.32 8.30
CA HIS A 160 -2.62 15.40 7.87
C HIS A 160 -4.06 14.95 7.49
N ASP A 161 -4.32 13.64 7.41
CA ASP A 161 -5.63 13.08 7.13
C ASP A 161 -6.38 12.79 8.44
N LYS A 162 -7.55 13.42 8.59
CA LYS A 162 -8.49 13.09 9.69
C LYS A 162 -8.98 11.64 9.67
N ASN A 163 -8.78 10.95 8.55
CA ASN A 163 -9.13 9.55 8.33
C ASN A 163 -7.89 8.65 8.21
N ALA A 164 -6.73 9.05 8.76
CA ALA A 164 -5.47 8.30 8.66
C ALA A 164 -5.60 6.81 9.04
N CYS A 165 -6.46 6.51 10.04
CA CYS A 165 -6.69 5.13 10.49
C CYS A 165 -7.78 4.36 9.73
N LYS A 166 -8.47 4.98 8.76
CA LYS A 166 -9.63 4.36 8.07
C LYS A 166 -9.28 3.01 7.47
N PHE A 167 -8.17 2.91 6.75
CA PHE A 167 -7.80 1.69 6.04
C PHE A 167 -7.45 0.57 7.01
N SER A 168 -6.59 0.86 7.99
CA SER A 168 -6.19 -0.12 9.00
C SER A 168 -7.37 -0.58 9.88
N ASP A 169 -8.30 0.31 10.24
CA ASP A 169 -9.48 -0.05 11.02
C ASP A 169 -10.36 -1.05 10.25
N ILE A 170 -10.65 -0.76 8.98
CA ILE A 170 -11.45 -1.65 8.13
C ILE A 170 -10.72 -2.98 7.91
N GLU A 171 -9.47 -2.96 7.45
CA GLU A 171 -8.79 -4.16 6.97
C GLU A 171 -8.32 -5.08 8.10
N ILE A 172 -7.96 -4.56 9.27
CA ILE A 172 -7.65 -5.39 10.44
C ILE A 172 -8.92 -6.08 10.93
N ARG A 173 -10.04 -5.34 11.03
CA ARG A 173 -11.31 -5.89 11.53
C ARG A 173 -11.94 -6.88 10.55
N GLU A 174 -11.87 -6.63 9.25
CA GLU A 174 -12.33 -7.60 8.24
C GLU A 174 -11.60 -8.96 8.36
N ALA A 175 -10.35 -8.98 8.82
CA ALA A 175 -9.61 -10.22 9.03
C ALA A 175 -9.80 -10.83 10.43
N LEU A 176 -9.80 -9.99 11.48
CA LEU A 176 -9.67 -10.44 12.87
C LEU A 176 -10.98 -10.36 13.67
N GLU A 177 -11.97 -9.63 13.16
CA GLU A 177 -13.30 -9.45 13.72
C GLU A 177 -14.39 -9.56 12.64
N PRO A 178 -14.35 -10.59 11.77
CA PRO A 178 -15.33 -10.68 10.70
C PRO A 178 -16.73 -10.89 11.28
N ASP A 179 -17.73 -10.25 10.67
CA ASP A 179 -19.15 -10.43 11.02
C ASP A 179 -19.67 -11.84 10.68
N TYR A 180 -18.84 -12.67 10.05
CA TYR A 180 -19.12 -14.04 9.62
C TYR A 180 -17.93 -14.96 9.95
N ASP A 181 -18.16 -16.27 10.01
CA ASP A 181 -17.06 -17.24 10.14
C ASP A 181 -16.32 -17.35 8.80
N PRO A 182 -15.06 -16.88 8.70
CA PRO A 182 -14.35 -16.87 7.42
C PRO A 182 -14.00 -18.30 7.03
N MET A 183 -14.27 -18.66 5.78
CA MET A 183 -13.95 -19.99 5.27
C MET A 183 -12.45 -20.07 4.95
N PRO A 184 -11.72 -21.05 5.50
CA PRO A 184 -10.31 -21.24 5.21
C PRO A 184 -10.03 -21.32 3.70
N GLY A 185 -8.99 -20.65 3.25
CA GLY A 185 -8.63 -20.54 1.84
C GLY A 185 -8.09 -19.16 1.50
N ILE A 186 -7.97 -18.89 0.20
CA ILE A 186 -7.30 -17.69 -0.31
C ILE A 186 -7.88 -16.38 0.24
N ASP A 187 -9.20 -16.27 0.40
CA ASP A 187 -9.86 -15.06 0.95
C ASP A 187 -9.43 -14.79 2.40
N THR A 188 -9.47 -15.82 3.24
CA THR A 188 -8.98 -15.72 4.63
C THR A 188 -7.49 -15.40 4.66
N ASP A 189 -6.71 -16.11 3.84
CA ASP A 189 -5.25 -16.02 3.82
C ASP A 189 -4.77 -14.60 3.50
N PHE A 190 -5.32 -13.96 2.45
CA PHE A 190 -4.87 -12.61 2.08
C PHE A 190 -5.28 -11.56 3.13
N ARG A 191 -6.49 -11.68 3.70
CA ARG A 191 -6.99 -10.78 4.76
C ARG A 191 -6.11 -10.86 6.00
N VAL A 192 -5.76 -12.07 6.42
CA VAL A 192 -4.85 -12.30 7.56
C VAL A 192 -3.48 -11.68 7.29
N VAL A 193 -2.92 -11.87 6.10
CA VAL A 193 -1.64 -11.25 5.73
C VAL A 193 -1.73 -9.72 5.82
N ILE A 194 -2.77 -9.10 5.27
CA ILE A 194 -2.95 -7.64 5.33
C ILE A 194 -3.03 -7.15 6.77
N ALA A 195 -3.88 -7.76 7.61
CA ALA A 195 -4.02 -7.37 9.00
C ALA A 195 -2.69 -7.49 9.77
N THR A 196 -1.94 -8.57 9.54
CA THR A 196 -0.62 -8.74 10.17
C THR A 196 0.36 -7.67 9.72
N ARG A 197 0.32 -7.21 8.45
CA ARG A 197 1.21 -6.15 7.95
C ARG A 197 0.94 -4.81 8.65
N TYR A 198 -0.32 -4.42 8.84
CA TYR A 198 -0.63 -3.23 9.62
C TYR A 198 -0.14 -3.34 11.07
N ILE A 199 -0.41 -4.46 11.73
CA ILE A 199 0.02 -4.68 13.12
C ILE A 199 1.55 -4.62 13.25
N ILE A 200 2.28 -5.26 12.35
CA ILE A 200 3.74 -5.37 12.41
C ILE A 200 4.42 -4.04 12.08
N VAL A 201 3.99 -3.39 11.00
CA VAL A 201 4.67 -2.23 10.42
C VAL A 201 4.16 -0.92 11.01
N ALA A 202 2.84 -0.77 11.14
CA ALA A 202 2.18 0.48 11.50
C ALA A 202 1.58 0.47 12.91
N GLY A 203 1.60 -0.67 13.62
CA GLY A 203 0.82 -0.86 14.84
C GLY A 203 1.10 0.15 15.95
N GLU A 204 2.36 0.60 16.10
CA GLU A 204 2.72 1.64 17.07
C GLU A 204 2.03 2.96 16.73
N LYS A 205 2.17 3.40 15.48
CA LYS A 205 1.59 4.65 14.99
C LYS A 205 0.06 4.62 15.00
N ILE A 206 -0.56 3.51 14.60
CA ILE A 206 -2.02 3.34 14.67
C ILE A 206 -2.50 3.46 16.12
N ARG A 207 -1.79 2.85 17.07
CA ARG A 207 -2.12 2.96 18.49
C ARG A 207 -1.94 4.38 19.02
N GLU A 208 -0.87 5.08 18.63
CA GLU A 208 -0.64 6.47 19.01
C GLU A 208 -1.76 7.38 18.51
N ASP A 209 -2.21 7.19 17.27
CA ASP A 209 -3.24 8.02 16.66
C ASP A 209 -4.66 7.68 17.17
N ASN A 210 -4.89 6.45 17.68
CA ASN A 210 -6.19 6.05 18.23
C ASN A 210 -6.08 4.97 19.33
N VAL A 211 -5.59 5.37 20.52
CA VAL A 211 -5.33 4.46 21.64
C VAL A 211 -6.58 3.77 22.17
N GLU A 212 -7.72 4.47 22.23
CA GLU A 212 -8.97 3.94 22.77
C GLU A 212 -9.49 2.78 21.92
N LEU A 213 -9.56 2.99 20.59
CA LEU A 213 -9.94 1.94 19.64
C LEU A 213 -8.94 0.78 19.73
N TRP A 214 -7.64 1.07 19.68
CA TRP A 214 -6.62 0.02 19.70
C TRP A 214 -6.74 -0.88 20.94
N ASP A 215 -6.83 -0.28 22.14
CA ASP A 215 -6.88 -1.04 23.39
C ASP A 215 -8.20 -1.81 23.56
N GLU A 216 -9.31 -1.34 23.00
CA GLU A 216 -10.59 -2.08 22.93
C GLU A 216 -10.45 -3.38 22.11
N HIS A 217 -9.79 -3.30 20.95
CA HIS A 217 -9.79 -4.38 19.95
C HIS A 217 -8.62 -5.38 20.12
N VAL A 218 -7.48 -4.97 20.67
CA VAL A 218 -6.29 -5.84 20.84
C VAL A 218 -6.58 -7.19 21.52
N PRO A 219 -7.39 -7.30 22.59
CA PRO A 219 -7.73 -8.59 23.19
C PRO A 219 -8.44 -9.54 22.23
N ILE A 220 -9.24 -9.01 21.30
CA ILE A 220 -9.95 -9.76 20.27
C ILE A 220 -8.95 -10.23 19.22
N TRP A 221 -8.12 -9.32 18.70
CA TRP A 221 -7.08 -9.62 17.71
C TRP A 221 -6.08 -10.67 18.20
N LYS A 222 -5.64 -10.59 19.45
CA LYS A 222 -4.72 -11.59 20.04
C LYS A 222 -5.31 -12.99 20.03
N ARG A 223 -6.59 -13.12 20.41
CA ARG A 223 -7.30 -14.39 20.42
C ARG A 223 -7.46 -14.93 19.01
N LYS A 224 -7.86 -14.08 18.06
CA LYS A 224 -8.06 -14.50 16.67
C LYS A 224 -6.77 -14.92 15.98
N LEU A 225 -5.68 -14.19 16.20
CA LEU A 225 -4.36 -14.59 15.69
C LEU A 225 -3.86 -15.91 16.32
N GLU A 226 -4.21 -16.20 17.57
CA GLU A 226 -3.91 -17.51 18.19
C GLU A 226 -4.73 -18.65 17.56
N GLU A 227 -6.01 -18.41 17.26
CA GLU A 227 -6.83 -19.36 16.49
C GLU A 227 -6.24 -19.63 15.11
N PHE A 228 -5.80 -18.58 14.40
CA PHE A 228 -5.14 -18.72 13.11
C PHE A 228 -3.82 -19.48 13.21
N GLU A 229 -2.95 -19.14 14.18
CA GLU A 229 -1.68 -19.85 14.38
C GLU A 229 -1.91 -21.34 14.60
N ASN A 230 -2.84 -21.69 15.51
CA ASN A 230 -3.19 -23.08 15.77
C ASN A 230 -3.71 -23.79 14.51
N SER A 231 -4.50 -23.10 13.69
CA SER A 231 -5.08 -23.67 12.46
C SER A 231 -4.02 -23.87 11.37
N TYR A 232 -3.10 -22.92 11.20
CA TYR A 232 -1.98 -23.07 10.26
C TYR A 232 -0.97 -24.13 10.69
N GLU A 233 -0.79 -24.36 12.00
CA GLU A 233 0.10 -25.42 12.52
C GLU A 233 -0.51 -26.82 12.49
N ASN A 234 -1.80 -26.93 12.84
CA ASN A 234 -2.45 -28.22 13.09
C ASN A 234 -3.50 -28.59 12.02
N GLY A 235 -3.72 -27.72 11.03
CA GLY A 235 -4.75 -27.85 10.01
C GLY A 235 -6.04 -27.11 10.38
N PHE A 236 -6.73 -26.62 9.35
CA PHE A 236 -8.07 -26.07 9.49
C PHE A 236 -9.11 -27.20 9.58
N PRO A 237 -10.29 -26.95 10.20
CA PRO A 237 -11.43 -27.84 10.08
C PRO A 237 -11.73 -28.16 8.61
N GLU A 238 -12.15 -29.39 8.33
CA GLU A 238 -12.45 -29.83 6.97
C GLU A 238 -13.55 -28.94 6.36
N VAL A 239 -13.20 -28.22 5.29
CA VAL A 239 -14.09 -27.33 4.56
C VAL A 239 -14.05 -27.67 3.08
N THR A 240 -15.22 -27.66 2.44
CA THR A 240 -15.31 -27.82 0.98
C THR A 240 -14.70 -26.59 0.31
N PRO A 241 -13.66 -26.73 -0.54
CA PRO A 241 -13.10 -25.60 -1.27
C PRO A 241 -14.16 -24.93 -2.15
N ARG A 242 -14.15 -23.59 -2.20
CA ARG A 242 -15.06 -22.81 -3.09
C ARG A 242 -14.72 -22.94 -4.57
N PHE A 243 -13.44 -23.17 -4.91
CA PHE A 243 -13.01 -23.44 -6.28
C PHE A 243 -12.89 -24.94 -6.52
N GLU A 244 -13.55 -25.43 -7.59
CA GLU A 244 -13.40 -26.81 -8.05
C GLU A 244 -12.01 -27.00 -8.70
N ILE A 245 -11.27 -28.02 -8.27
CA ILE A 245 -9.99 -28.40 -8.88
C ILE A 245 -10.26 -28.99 -10.27
N PRO A 246 -9.70 -28.43 -11.37
CA PRO A 246 -9.80 -29.03 -12.69
C PRO A 246 -9.19 -30.44 -12.69
N ALA A 247 -9.85 -31.39 -13.35
CA ALA A 247 -9.39 -32.77 -13.40
C ALA A 247 -7.96 -32.87 -14.00
N GLY A 248 -6.98 -33.29 -13.19
CA GLY A 248 -5.58 -33.42 -13.58
C GLY A 248 -4.64 -32.41 -12.91
N GLU A 249 -5.18 -31.42 -12.21
CA GLU A 249 -4.41 -30.51 -11.36
C GLU A 249 -4.35 -31.05 -9.93
N LYS A 250 -3.22 -30.87 -9.24
CA LYS A 250 -3.04 -31.34 -7.87
C LYS A 250 -4.03 -30.62 -6.96
N GLU A 251 -4.57 -31.35 -5.98
CA GLU A 251 -5.32 -30.83 -4.85
C GLU A 251 -4.65 -29.56 -4.27
N LEU A 252 -5.32 -28.41 -4.42
CA LEU A 252 -5.15 -27.28 -3.53
C LEU A 252 -6.12 -27.47 -2.35
N ILE A 253 -5.92 -28.54 -1.57
CA ILE A 253 -6.57 -28.66 -0.26
C ILE A 253 -5.77 -27.77 0.69
N GLY A 254 -6.26 -26.54 0.90
CA GLY A 254 -5.66 -25.58 1.83
C GLY A 254 -4.46 -24.82 1.25
N THR A 255 -4.44 -23.51 1.53
CA THR A 255 -3.53 -22.47 1.03
C THR A 255 -3.48 -22.40 -0.48
N GLY A 256 -4.35 -21.58 -1.09
CA GLY A 256 -4.01 -21.01 -2.39
C GLY A 256 -2.66 -20.34 -2.21
N ASP A 257 -1.60 -20.89 -2.83
CA ASP A 257 -0.23 -20.44 -2.57
C ASP A 257 -0.08 -19.00 -3.06
N LEU A 258 -0.29 -18.05 -2.15
CA LEU A 258 0.00 -16.63 -2.35
C LEU A 258 1.52 -16.39 -2.46
N GLY A 259 2.35 -17.42 -2.30
CA GLY A 259 3.80 -17.33 -2.24
C GLY A 259 4.32 -16.75 -0.92
N MET A 260 3.51 -16.77 0.14
CA MET A 260 3.76 -16.06 1.40
C MET A 260 3.76 -16.98 2.62
N ASP A 261 4.63 -16.71 3.58
CA ASP A 261 4.66 -17.39 4.88
C ASP A 261 3.65 -16.74 5.84
N ILE A 262 2.39 -17.17 5.74
CA ILE A 262 1.29 -16.65 6.54
C ILE A 262 1.48 -16.98 8.02
N LEU A 263 1.93 -18.20 8.34
CA LEU A 263 2.18 -18.63 9.70
C LEU A 263 3.25 -17.76 10.38
N ALA A 264 4.35 -17.47 9.70
CA ALA A 264 5.37 -16.56 10.23
C ALA A 264 4.82 -15.15 10.44
N SER A 265 3.94 -14.67 9.55
CA SER A 265 3.31 -13.36 9.66
C SER A 265 2.36 -13.28 10.87
N VAL A 266 1.54 -14.32 11.10
CA VAL A 266 0.68 -14.44 12.30
C VAL A 266 1.52 -14.45 13.58
N LYS A 267 2.57 -15.26 13.64
CA LYS A 267 3.48 -15.31 14.80
C LYS A 267 4.14 -13.96 15.09
N ALA A 268 4.59 -13.27 14.04
CA ALA A 268 5.21 -11.96 14.16
C ALA A 268 4.21 -10.91 14.67
N ALA A 269 2.98 -10.90 14.15
CA ALA A 269 1.92 -9.99 14.60
C ALA A 269 1.55 -10.24 16.07
N ARG A 270 1.39 -11.50 16.50
CA ARG A 270 1.13 -11.84 17.91
C ARG A 270 2.24 -11.34 18.82
N ARG A 271 3.51 -11.54 18.42
CA ARG A 271 4.66 -11.05 19.18
C ARG A 271 4.63 -9.53 19.29
N LYS A 272 4.44 -8.82 18.17
CA LYS A 272 4.34 -7.35 18.17
C LYS A 272 3.23 -6.84 19.09
N LEU A 273 2.03 -7.43 19.06
CA LEU A 273 0.94 -7.08 19.98
C LEU A 273 1.26 -7.36 21.45
N LYS A 274 2.10 -8.34 21.74
CA LYS A 274 2.56 -8.64 23.10
C LYS A 274 3.58 -7.58 23.54
N ASP A 275 4.60 -7.34 22.73
CA ASP A 275 5.69 -6.39 23.01
C ASP A 275 5.14 -4.97 23.25
N MET A 276 4.19 -4.52 22.42
CA MET A 276 3.56 -3.20 22.59
C MET A 276 2.75 -3.07 23.88
N ARG A 277 2.23 -4.17 24.45
CA ARG A 277 1.53 -4.14 25.74
C ARG A 277 2.50 -4.12 26.92
N GLU A 278 3.59 -4.87 26.81
CA GLU A 278 4.62 -4.92 27.86
C GLU A 278 5.35 -3.58 27.98
N GLY A 279 5.66 -2.91 26.86
CA GLY A 279 6.24 -1.57 26.86
C GLY A 279 5.35 -0.50 27.51
N VAL A 280 4.02 -0.68 27.47
CA VAL A 280 3.05 0.22 28.14
C VAL A 280 3.08 0.03 29.64
N LEU A 281 3.08 -1.22 30.11
CA LEU A 281 3.16 -1.51 31.54
C LEU A 281 4.46 -0.99 32.16
N GLU A 282 5.56 -1.02 31.41
CA GLU A 282 6.83 -0.41 31.85
C GLU A 282 6.76 1.12 31.93
N GLN A 283 6.12 1.78 30.96
CA GLN A 283 5.92 3.24 30.98
C GLN A 283 4.99 3.67 32.13
N GLU A 284 3.87 2.99 32.34
CA GLU A 284 2.93 3.24 33.44
C GLU A 284 3.60 3.05 34.81
N SER A 285 4.37 1.96 34.98
CA SER A 285 5.12 1.71 36.21
C SER A 285 6.20 2.77 36.47
N ASN A 286 6.85 3.29 35.44
CA ASN A 286 7.87 4.32 35.60
C ASN A 286 7.26 5.70 35.90
N GLN A 287 6.07 5.99 35.34
CA GLN A 287 5.35 7.23 35.62
C GLN A 287 4.79 7.25 37.06
N GLU A 288 4.24 6.14 37.55
CA GLU A 288 3.81 6.01 38.94
C GLU A 288 4.96 6.11 39.97
N LEU A 289 6.18 5.74 39.58
CA LEU A 289 7.37 5.89 40.42
C LEU A 289 7.86 7.34 40.43
N ALA A 290 7.84 8.02 39.28
CA ALA A 290 8.22 9.44 39.18
C ALA A 290 7.25 10.35 39.96
N GLU A 291 5.94 10.07 39.93
CA GLU A 291 4.93 10.84 40.68
C GLU A 291 5.03 10.66 42.21
N LYS A 292 5.72 9.61 42.69
CA LYS A 292 5.94 9.33 44.13
C LYS A 292 7.27 9.89 44.67
N GLU A 293 8.17 10.33 43.82
CA GLU A 293 9.45 10.94 44.24
C GLU A 293 9.38 12.46 44.41
N ASP A 294 8.25 13.09 44.04
CA ASP A 294 7.99 14.53 44.15
C ASP A 294 7.10 14.95 45.35
N GLU A 295 6.81 14.05 46.30
CA GLU A 295 6.17 14.35 47.61
C GLU A 295 7.15 14.35 48.79
#